data_AF-A0A2U9C117-F1
#
_entry.id   AF-A0A2U9C117-F1
#
_cell.length_a   1.000
_cell.length_b   1.000
_cell.length_c   1.000
_cell.angle_alpha   90.00
_cell.angle_beta   90.00
_cell.angle_gamma   90.00
#
_symmetry.space_group_name_H-M   'P 1'
#
loop_
_entity.id
_entity.type
_entity.pdbx_description
1 polymer ?
#
loop_
_entity_poly.entity_id
_entity_poly.type
_entity_poly.pdbx_seq_one_letter_code
_entity_poly.pdbx_strand_id
1 'polypeptide(L)'
;MVGRGYLSPDLSKLYKNCPKAMKRLVADTIKKSKDERPLFPQILSSIELLQHALPKINRSASEPSLHRAAHTEDINACTLMSMRLLEF
;
A
#
# COMPACT_ATOMS: atom_id res chain seq x y z
N MET A 1 2.03 -7.63 37.35
CA MET A 1 0.92 -8.38 36.71
C MET A 1 1.35 -9.08 35.41
N VAL A 2 1.99 -8.40 34.46
CA VAL A 2 2.46 -9.03 33.19
C VAL A 2 3.60 -10.04 33.39
N GLY A 3 4.64 -9.69 34.15
CA GLY A 3 5.79 -10.60 34.41
C GLY A 3 5.47 -11.85 35.22
N ARG A 4 4.30 -11.90 35.88
CA ARG A 4 3.77 -13.10 36.56
C ARG A 4 2.79 -13.89 35.69
N GLY A 5 2.51 -13.41 34.47
CA GLY A 5 1.62 -14.05 33.53
C GLY A 5 0.12 -13.83 33.77
N TYR A 6 -0.29 -12.97 34.69
CA TYR A 6 -1.72 -12.72 34.94
C TYR A 6 -2.38 -11.87 33.85
N LEU A 7 -1.60 -11.03 33.16
CA LEU A 7 -2.10 -10.18 32.09
C LEU A 7 -1.39 -10.49 30.78
N SER A 8 -2.17 -10.49 29.70
CA SER A 8 -1.71 -10.52 28.32
C SER A 8 -2.54 -9.53 27.49
N PRO A 9 -1.98 -8.99 26.40
CA PRO A 9 -2.76 -8.19 25.45
C PRO A 9 -4.00 -8.94 24.95
N ASP A 10 -5.12 -8.23 24.88
CA ASP A 10 -6.37 -8.78 24.36
C ASP A 10 -6.39 -8.69 22.82
N LEU A 11 -6.18 -9.82 22.15
CA LEU A 11 -6.15 -9.90 20.70
C LEU A 11 -7.53 -9.78 20.05
N SER A 12 -8.63 -9.85 20.83
CA SER A 12 -9.98 -9.62 20.30
C SER A 12 -10.19 -8.17 19.83
N LYS A 13 -9.36 -7.25 20.34
CA LYS A 13 -9.38 -5.82 20.00
C LYS A 13 -8.64 -5.47 18.73
N LEU A 14 -8.01 -6.44 18.05
CA LEU A 14 -7.45 -6.22 16.72
C LEU A 14 -8.56 -5.89 15.72
N TYR A 15 -8.25 -5.05 14.72
CA TYR A 15 -9.21 -4.68 13.68
C TYR A 15 -9.86 -5.92 13.04
N LYS A 16 -11.17 -5.84 12.76
CA LYS A 16 -11.96 -6.96 12.22
C LYS A 16 -11.39 -7.51 10.91
N ASN A 17 -10.86 -6.62 10.06
CA ASN A 17 -10.25 -6.93 8.77
C ASN A 17 -8.76 -7.36 8.86
N CYS A 18 -8.19 -7.49 10.06
CA CYS A 18 -6.81 -7.94 10.20
C CYS A 18 -6.66 -9.41 9.71
N PRO A 19 -5.73 -9.71 8.77
CA PRO A 19 -5.53 -11.05 8.25
C PRO A 19 -5.23 -12.07 9.36
N LYS A 20 -5.76 -13.30 9.24
CA LYS A 20 -5.55 -14.38 10.24
C LYS A 20 -4.07 -14.66 10.48
N ALA A 21 -3.26 -14.64 9.43
CA ALA A 21 -1.82 -14.84 9.53
C ALA A 21 -1.10 -13.68 10.26
N MET A 22 -1.58 -12.43 10.12
CA MET A 22 -1.08 -11.30 10.90
C MET A 22 -1.46 -11.43 12.39
N LYS A 23 -2.71 -11.80 12.70
CA LYS A 23 -3.15 -12.07 14.09
C LYS A 23 -2.30 -13.15 14.75
N ARG A 24 -2.00 -14.22 14.02
CA ARG A 24 -1.12 -15.31 14.47
C ARG A 24 0.30 -14.81 14.73
N LEU A 25 0.90 -14.07 13.79
CA LEU A 25 2.25 -13.51 13.95
C LEU A 25 2.38 -12.63 15.19
N VAL A 26 1.37 -11.79 15.47
CA VAL A 26 1.33 -10.98 16.70
C VAL A 26 1.28 -11.88 17.93
N ALA A 27 0.42 -12.91 17.94
CA ALA A 27 0.30 -13.85 19.05
C ALA A 27 1.62 -14.59 19.34
N ASP A 28 2.35 -14.99 18.30
CA ASP A 28 3.64 -15.67 18.42
C ASP A 28 4.73 -14.72 18.94
N THR A 29 4.69 -13.44 18.56
CA THR A 29 5.68 -12.43 18.99
C THR A 29 5.52 -12.01 20.45
N ILE A 30 4.31 -12.11 21.01
CA ILE A 30 4.00 -11.72 22.40
C ILE A 30 3.99 -12.89 23.39
N LYS A 31 4.49 -14.06 22.99
CA LYS A 31 4.64 -15.22 23.88
C LYS A 31 5.44 -14.85 25.13
N LYS A 32 5.01 -15.38 26.27
CA LYS A 32 5.64 -15.11 27.58
C LYS A 32 7.02 -15.74 27.66
N SER A 33 7.17 -16.97 27.15
CA SER A 33 8.47 -17.60 27.02
C SER A 33 9.24 -16.94 25.89
N LYS A 34 10.48 -16.51 26.17
CA LYS A 34 11.34 -15.89 25.16
C LYS A 34 11.63 -16.88 24.02
N ASP A 35 11.81 -18.14 24.35
CA ASP A 35 12.25 -19.17 23.41
C ASP A 35 11.14 -19.61 22.45
N GLU A 36 9.88 -19.30 22.78
CA GLU A 36 8.74 -19.50 21.87
C GLU A 36 8.59 -18.37 20.85
N ARG A 37 9.26 -17.23 21.04
CA ARG A 37 9.11 -16.08 20.13
C ARG A 37 9.95 -16.28 18.87
N PRO A 38 9.40 -15.96 17.69
CA PRO A 38 10.15 -16.04 16.45
C PRO A 38 11.32 -15.03 16.45
N LEU A 39 12.38 -15.38 15.73
CA LEU A 39 13.49 -14.45 15.48
C LEU A 39 13.07 -13.38 14.48
N PHE A 40 13.69 -12.19 14.56
CA PHE A 40 13.41 -11.09 13.63
C PHE A 40 13.45 -11.47 12.14
N PRO A 41 14.39 -12.31 11.64
CA PRO A 41 14.35 -12.74 10.24
C PRO A 41 13.07 -13.49 9.86
N GLN A 42 12.52 -14.32 10.76
CA GLN A 42 11.27 -15.05 10.52
C GLN A 42 10.06 -14.10 10.55
N ILE A 43 10.09 -13.11 11.45
CA ILE A 43 9.07 -12.06 11.53
C ILE A 43 9.05 -11.26 10.22
N LEU A 44 10.22 -10.80 9.75
CA LEU A 44 10.35 -10.04 8.51
C LEU A 44 9.80 -10.83 7.32
N SER A 45 10.24 -12.07 7.15
CA SER A 45 9.77 -12.95 6.07
C SER A 45 8.25 -13.15 6.10
N SER A 46 7.67 -13.28 7.30
CA SER A 46 6.21 -13.39 7.46
C SER A 46 5.47 -12.10 7.08
N ILE A 47 6.03 -10.93 7.42
CA ILE A 47 5.45 -9.62 7.09
C ILE A 47 5.53 -9.35 5.58
N GLU A 48 6.66 -9.65 4.93
CA GLU A 48 6.84 -9.48 3.49
C GLU A 48 5.84 -10.34 2.71
N LEU A 49 5.70 -11.62 3.10
CA LEU A 49 4.70 -12.52 2.52
C LEU A 49 3.27 -11.96 2.67
N LEU A 50 2.94 -11.43 3.86
CA LEU A 50 1.64 -10.80 4.11
C LEU A 50 1.44 -9.57 3.24
N GLN A 51 2.45 -8.72 3.08
CA GLN A 51 2.39 -7.51 2.26
C GLN A 51 2.07 -7.83 0.80
N HIS A 52 2.68 -8.89 0.24
CA HIS A 52 2.41 -9.33 -1.13
C HIS A 52 0.99 -9.92 -1.30
N ALA A 53 0.42 -10.50 -0.24
CA ALA A 53 -0.93 -11.06 -0.24
C ALA A 53 -2.03 -10.02 -0.02
N LEU A 54 -1.69 -8.83 0.50
CA LEU A 54 -2.66 -7.75 0.69
C LEU A 54 -2.97 -7.06 -0.66
N PRO A 55 -4.21 -6.59 -0.87
CA PRO A 55 -4.54 -5.79 -2.05
C PRO A 55 -3.60 -4.59 -2.11
N LYS A 56 -2.80 -4.51 -3.18
CA LYS A 56 -1.99 -3.32 -3.44
C LYS A 56 -2.97 -2.19 -3.72
N ILE A 57 -3.05 -1.22 -2.80
CA ILE A 57 -3.74 0.04 -3.07
C ILE A 57 -2.87 0.74 -4.12
N ASN A 58 -3.17 0.51 -5.40
CA ASN A 58 -2.75 1.44 -6.43
C ASN A 58 -3.47 2.73 -6.07
N ARG A 59 -2.71 3.76 -5.67
CA ARG A 59 -3.23 5.13 -5.62
C ARG A 59 -4.05 5.33 -6.89
N SER A 60 -5.25 5.88 -6.74
CA SER A 60 -6.27 6.09 -7.78
C SER A 60 -5.69 6.20 -9.18
N ALA A 61 -6.33 5.55 -10.15
CA ALA A 61 -6.01 5.63 -11.59
C ALA A 61 -6.24 7.03 -12.18
N SER A 62 -5.87 8.10 -11.48
CA SER A 62 -5.47 9.34 -12.16
C SER A 62 -4.40 8.94 -13.16
N GLU A 63 -4.64 9.21 -14.43
CA GLU A 63 -3.72 8.88 -15.52
C GLU A 63 -2.31 9.32 -15.11
N PRO A 64 -1.28 8.47 -15.24
CA PRO A 64 0.09 8.94 -15.17
C PRO A 64 0.22 9.99 -16.27
N SER A 65 0.34 11.27 -15.90
CA SER A 65 0.28 12.36 -16.87
C SER A 65 1.40 12.20 -17.89
N LEU A 66 1.05 11.66 -19.06
CA LEU A 66 1.97 11.48 -20.17
C LEU A 66 1.96 12.77 -20.98
N HIS A 67 2.56 13.83 -20.44
CA HIS A 67 2.92 14.96 -21.29
C HIS A 67 4.14 14.58 -22.12
N ARG A 68 3.81 13.90 -23.21
CA ARG A 68 4.48 13.80 -24.50
C ARG A 68 5.35 15.03 -24.80
N ALA A 69 6.60 15.03 -24.36
CA ALA A 69 7.64 15.93 -24.86
C ALA A 69 8.43 15.21 -25.97
N ALA A 70 7.76 14.84 -27.06
CA ALA A 70 8.39 14.46 -28.32
C ALA A 70 7.32 14.44 -29.42
N HIS A 71 7.72 14.83 -30.62
CA HIS A 71 6.95 14.87 -31.88
C HIS A 71 6.28 16.22 -32.19
N THR A 72 7.16 17.18 -32.45
CA THR A 72 7.33 17.86 -33.74
C THR A 72 6.47 17.39 -34.92
N GLU A 73 6.06 18.40 -35.69
CA GLU A 73 5.53 18.46 -37.05
C GLU A 73 4.06 18.05 -37.34
N ASP A 74 3.36 19.01 -37.96
CA ASP A 74 2.17 18.89 -38.82
C ASP A 74 0.81 18.60 -38.18
N ILE A 75 0.00 19.65 -37.94
CA ILE A 75 -1.46 19.64 -38.20
C ILE A 75 -2.01 21.09 -38.37
N ASN A 76 -2.23 21.39 -39.64
CA ASN A 76 -3.29 22.19 -40.27
C ASN A 76 -3.30 23.73 -40.17
N ALA A 77 -2.78 24.36 -41.22
CA ALA A 77 -2.88 25.79 -41.54
C ALA A 77 -4.34 26.34 -41.60
N CYS A 78 -5.37 25.49 -41.59
CA CYS A 78 -6.77 25.91 -41.54
C CYS A 78 -7.17 26.64 -40.24
N THR A 79 -6.49 26.40 -39.11
CA THR A 79 -6.87 27.07 -37.85
C THR A 79 -6.42 28.53 -37.80
N LEU A 80 -5.37 28.91 -38.54
CA LEU A 80 -4.80 30.26 -38.47
C LEU A 80 -5.58 31.30 -39.30
N MET A 81 -6.31 30.89 -40.32
CA MET A 81 -7.12 31.82 -41.13
C MET A 81 -8.48 32.12 -40.49
N SER A 82 -9.05 31.16 -39.74
CA SER A 82 -10.40 31.31 -39.16
C SER A 82 -10.47 32.32 -38.02
N MET A 83 -9.35 32.67 -37.37
CA MET A 83 -9.33 33.67 -36.30
C MET A 83 -9.06 35.10 -36.81
N ARG A 84 -8.70 35.27 -38.08
CA ARG A 84 -8.40 36.60 -38.66
C ARG A 84 -9.58 37.24 -39.40
N LEU A 85 -10.75 36.59 -39.36
CA LEU A 85 -12.01 37.05 -39.96
C LEU A 85 -13.04 37.44 -38.88
N LEU A 86 -12.55 37.98 -37.76
CA LEU A 86 -13.36 38.55 -36.67
C LEU A 86 -13.22 40.08 -36.57
N GLU A 87 -12.95 40.76 -37.69
CA GLU A 87 -12.91 42.23 -37.75
C GLU A 87 -13.87 42.71 -38.85
N PHE A 88 -15.16 42.76 -38.51
CA PHE A 88 -16.17 43.68 -39.05
C PHE A 88 -17.07 44.12 -37.88
#